data_AF-A0A8S0FHF1-F1
#
_entry.id   AF-A0A8S0FHF1-F1
#
_cell.length_a   1.000
_cell.length_b   1.000
_cell.length_c   1.000
_cell.angle_alpha   90.00
_cell.angle_beta   90.00
_cell.angle_gamma   90.00
#
_symmetry.space_group_name_H-M   'P 1'
#
loop_
_entity.id
_entity.type
_entity.pdbx_description
1 polymer ?
#
loop_
_entity_poly.entity_id
_entity_poly.type
_entity_poly.pdbx_seq_one_letter_code
_entity_poly.pdbx_strand_id
1 'polypeptide(L)'
;MVRKGFLASPENPQGIRGQDEFVRVSWDEALELIHHQHKRIREAYGPASIFAGSYGWRSNGVLHKASTLLQRYMALAGGYTGHLGDYSTGAAQAIMPYVVGGSEVYQQQTSWPLVLEHSDVVVLWSANPLNTLKIAWNASDEQGRFLTFPHCVTAGKS
;
A
#
# COMPACT_ATOMS: atom_id res chain seq x y z
N MET A 1 24.87 -3.15 -5.70
CA MET A 1 25.12 -3.29 -7.16
C MET A 1 24.42 -2.15 -7.87
N VAL A 2 24.97 -1.66 -8.98
CA VAL A 2 24.39 -0.60 -9.83
C VAL A 2 24.36 -1.11 -11.27
N ARG A 3 23.36 -0.71 -12.06
CA ARG A 3 23.28 -1.06 -13.48
C ARG A 3 24.48 -0.47 -14.23
N LYS A 4 25.19 -1.30 -14.99
CA LYS A 4 26.42 -0.93 -15.71
C LYS A 4 26.19 0.26 -16.65
N GLY A 5 25.11 0.24 -17.44
CA GLY A 5 24.75 1.34 -18.33
C GLY A 5 24.40 2.64 -17.61
N PHE A 6 23.86 2.57 -16.39
CA PHE A 6 23.62 3.76 -15.56
C PHE A 6 24.92 4.30 -14.97
N LEU A 7 25.80 3.43 -14.45
CA LEU A 7 27.07 3.85 -13.88
C LEU A 7 28.00 4.49 -14.92
N ALA A 8 27.97 4.00 -16.17
CA ALA A 8 28.75 4.55 -17.26
C ALA A 8 28.28 5.95 -17.71
N SER A 9 26.99 6.29 -17.52
CA SER A 9 26.43 7.60 -17.89
C SER A 9 25.21 7.94 -17.01
N PRO A 10 25.42 8.40 -15.77
CA PRO A 10 24.32 8.63 -14.82
C PRO A 10 23.31 9.69 -15.30
N GLU A 11 23.80 10.67 -16.05
CA GLU A 11 23.01 11.79 -16.60
C GLU A 11 22.19 11.41 -17.82
N ASN A 12 22.67 10.42 -18.59
CA ASN A 12 22.01 9.95 -19.81
C ASN A 12 22.18 8.43 -19.96
N PRO A 13 21.53 7.62 -19.12
CA PRO A 13 21.68 6.18 -19.16
C PRO A 13 20.99 5.60 -20.40
N GLN A 14 21.62 4.61 -21.04
CA GLN A 14 21.17 4.01 -22.31
C GLN A 14 19.77 3.35 -22.33
N GLY A 15 19.05 3.32 -21.21
CA GLY A 15 17.63 2.91 -21.18
C GLY A 15 17.33 1.41 -21.21
N ILE A 16 18.34 0.52 -21.21
CA ILE A 16 18.18 -0.95 -21.30
C ILE A 16 17.72 -1.64 -19.99
N ARG A 17 16.81 -1.00 -19.24
CA ARG A 17 16.26 -1.51 -17.96
C ARG A 17 15.63 -2.90 -18.17
N GLY A 18 15.95 -3.85 -17.30
CA GLY A 18 15.48 -5.23 -17.37
C GLY A 18 16.44 -6.20 -18.08
N GLN A 19 17.43 -5.69 -18.83
CA GLN A 19 18.46 -6.50 -19.52
C GLN A 19 19.91 -6.06 -19.19
N ASP A 20 20.06 -5.04 -18.34
CA ASP A 20 21.35 -4.47 -17.93
C ASP A 20 22.20 -5.46 -17.12
N GLU A 21 23.51 -5.43 -17.35
CA GLU A 21 24.48 -6.03 -16.43
C GLU A 21 24.59 -5.19 -15.14
N PHE A 22 25.01 -5.82 -14.05
CA PHE A 22 25.18 -5.15 -12.75
C PHE A 22 26.62 -5.18 -12.29
N VAL A 23 27.08 -4.05 -11.75
CA VAL A 23 28.43 -3.89 -11.19
C VAL A 23 28.33 -3.76 -9.68
N ARG A 24 29.21 -4.44 -8.95
CA ARG A 24 29.34 -4.28 -7.50
C ARG A 24 29.98 -2.93 -7.20
N VAL A 25 29.39 -2.22 -6.26
CA VAL A 25 29.89 -0.96 -5.70
C VAL A 25 29.77 -1.03 -4.18
N SER A 26 30.52 -0.18 -3.48
CA SER A 26 30.38 0.05 -2.04
C SER A 26 29.04 0.73 -1.70
N TRP A 27 28.70 0.75 -0.42
CA TRP A 27 27.52 1.49 0.06
C TRP A 27 27.69 2.99 -0.11
N ASP A 28 28.88 3.53 0.13
CA ASP A 28 29.15 4.96 0.00
C ASP A 28 28.96 5.44 -1.44
N GLU A 29 29.48 4.69 -2.42
CA GLU A 29 29.27 4.97 -3.84
C GLU A 29 27.79 4.93 -4.24
N ALA A 30 27.04 3.95 -3.71
CA ALA A 30 25.61 3.84 -3.99
C ALA A 30 24.81 5.02 -3.41
N LEU A 31 25.13 5.45 -2.18
CA LEU A 31 24.46 6.56 -1.52
C LEU A 31 24.79 7.90 -2.20
N GLU A 32 26.04 8.11 -2.61
CA GLU A 32 26.46 9.32 -3.33
C GLU A 32 25.75 9.43 -4.68
N LEU A 33 25.65 8.33 -5.43
CA LEU A 33 24.88 8.30 -6.68
C LEU A 33 23.41 8.67 -6.48
N ILE A 34 22.76 8.15 -5.43
CA ILE A 34 21.37 8.50 -5.09
C ILE A 34 21.26 9.98 -4.74
N HIS A 35 22.17 10.49 -3.91
CA HIS A 35 22.20 11.89 -3.50
C HIS A 35 22.33 12.83 -4.71
N HIS A 36 23.32 12.59 -5.58
CA HIS A 36 23.54 13.41 -6.77
C HIS A 36 22.33 13.44 -7.70
N GLN A 37 21.70 12.29 -7.95
CA GLN A 37 20.52 12.25 -8.82
C GLN A 37 19.32 12.96 -8.18
N HIS A 38 19.05 12.76 -6.88
CA HIS A 38 17.98 13.48 -6.20
C HIS A 38 18.23 14.99 -6.20
N LYS A 39 19.46 15.43 -5.90
CA LYS A 39 19.83 16.85 -5.89
C LYS A 39 19.62 17.46 -7.26
N ARG A 40 20.17 16.84 -8.31
CA ARG A 40 20.04 17.30 -9.69
C ARG A 40 18.59 17.40 -10.14
N ILE A 41 17.78 16.37 -9.88
CA ILE A 41 16.37 16.35 -10.28
C ILE A 41 15.60 17.49 -9.59
N ARG A 42 15.87 17.72 -8.30
CA ARG A 42 15.26 18.83 -7.55
C ARG A 42 15.66 20.19 -8.11
N GLU A 43 16.95 20.40 -8.37
CA GLU A 43 17.47 21.67 -8.90
C GLU A 43 16.94 21.97 -10.31
N ALA A 44 16.86 20.94 -11.16
CA ALA A 44 16.45 21.12 -12.56
C ALA A 44 14.92 21.18 -12.75
N TYR A 45 14.14 20.42 -11.98
CA TYR A 45 12.72 20.19 -12.25
C TYR A 45 11.79 20.43 -11.04
N GLY A 46 12.35 20.81 -9.88
CA GLY A 46 11.60 21.05 -8.65
C GLY A 46 11.12 19.75 -7.97
N PRO A 47 10.53 19.86 -6.77
CA PRO A 47 10.19 18.71 -5.95
C PRO A 47 9.06 17.83 -6.51
N ALA A 48 8.17 18.39 -7.34
CA ALA A 48 7.08 17.65 -7.97
C ALA A 48 7.56 16.57 -8.97
N SER A 49 8.81 16.67 -9.43
CA SER A 49 9.42 15.70 -10.34
C SER A 49 9.87 14.40 -9.66
N ILE A 50 9.87 14.35 -8.32
CA ILE A 50 10.22 13.14 -7.56
C ILE A 50 8.93 12.49 -7.07
N PHE A 51 8.63 11.31 -7.61
CA PHE A 51 7.52 10.49 -7.14
C PHE A 51 7.95 9.60 -5.97
N ALA A 52 7.35 9.78 -4.80
CA ALA A 52 7.60 8.96 -3.61
C ALA A 52 6.28 8.42 -3.01
N GLY A 53 5.32 8.09 -3.88
CA GLY A 53 4.05 7.48 -3.48
C GLY A 53 4.24 6.15 -2.74
N SER A 54 5.05 5.24 -3.29
CA SER A 54 5.39 3.95 -2.67
C SER A 54 4.18 3.18 -2.11
N TYR A 55 3.13 3.06 -2.93
CA TYR A 55 1.92 2.32 -2.57
C TYR A 55 2.20 0.81 -2.49
N GLY A 56 1.74 0.18 -1.42
CA GLY A 56 1.80 -1.28 -1.30
C GLY A 56 1.60 -1.79 0.12
N TRP A 57 1.39 -3.11 0.23
CA TRP A 57 1.45 -3.81 1.49
C TRP A 57 2.88 -3.82 2.04
N ARG A 58 3.00 -3.73 3.35
CA ARG A 58 4.27 -3.80 4.08
C ARG A 58 4.12 -4.70 5.30
N SER A 59 5.25 -5.08 5.90
CA SER A 59 5.25 -5.71 7.21
C SER A 59 4.65 -4.78 8.27
N ASN A 60 3.93 -5.37 9.21
CA ASN A 60 3.45 -4.65 10.38
C ASN A 60 4.64 -4.19 11.26
N GLY A 61 4.46 -3.10 11.99
CA GLY A 61 5.48 -2.45 12.80
C GLY A 61 5.27 -0.94 12.80
N VAL A 62 5.58 -0.29 13.92
CA VAL A 62 5.45 1.17 14.06
C VAL A 62 6.70 1.91 13.56
N LEU A 63 7.88 1.34 13.84
CA LEU A 63 9.17 1.96 13.55
C LEU A 63 9.64 1.73 12.10
N HIS A 64 9.71 0.45 11.68
CA HIS A 64 10.24 0.07 10.36
C HIS A 64 9.18 0.13 9.24
N LYS A 65 8.38 1.20 9.22
CA LYS A 65 7.40 1.45 8.15
C LYS A 65 8.11 2.03 6.92
N ALA A 66 8.53 1.16 6.00
CA ALA A 66 9.35 1.56 4.85
C ALA A 66 8.81 2.77 4.06
N SER A 67 7.51 2.78 3.72
CA SER A 67 6.89 3.91 2.99
C SER A 67 6.90 5.20 3.81
N THR A 68 6.58 5.14 5.11
CA THR A 68 6.65 6.29 6.02
C THR A 68 8.08 6.83 6.16
N LEU A 69 9.07 5.96 6.27
CA LEU A 69 10.48 6.35 6.36
C LEU A 69 10.97 7.02 5.07
N LEU A 70 10.60 6.46 3.91
CA LEU A 70 10.87 7.06 2.61
C LEU A 70 10.23 8.45 2.48
N GLN A 71 8.94 8.57 2.79
CA GLN A 71 8.21 9.84 2.70
C GLN A 71 8.75 10.88 3.68
N ARG A 72 9.16 10.47 4.89
CA ARG A 72 9.85 11.35 5.85
C ARG A 72 11.17 11.85 5.30
N TYR A 73 12.01 10.96 4.73
CA TYR A 73 13.25 11.35 4.08
C TYR A 73 13.01 12.34 2.93
N MET A 74 12.07 12.03 2.04
CA MET A 74 11.79 12.88 0.87
C MET A 74 11.19 14.24 1.25
N ALA A 75 10.37 14.31 2.30
CA ALA A 75 9.86 15.56 2.84
C ALA A 75 11.01 16.44 3.36
N LEU A 76 11.92 15.86 4.16
CA LEU A 76 13.10 16.57 4.69
C LEU A 76 14.08 16.98 3.59
N ALA A 77 14.17 16.20 2.51
CA ALA A 77 15.02 16.51 1.35
C ALA A 77 14.43 17.59 0.41
N GLY A 78 13.27 18.17 0.74
CA GLY A 78 12.68 19.29 0.00
C GLY A 78 11.37 18.99 -0.73
N GLY A 79 10.65 17.91 -0.37
CA GLY A 79 9.32 17.59 -0.91
C GLY A 79 9.31 16.52 -2.00
N TYR A 80 8.11 16.08 -2.39
CA TYR A 80 7.87 15.02 -3.38
C TYR A 80 6.40 15.02 -3.87
N THR A 81 6.12 14.28 -4.93
CA THR A 81 4.77 13.92 -5.39
C THR A 81 4.34 12.57 -4.80
N GLY A 82 3.22 12.57 -4.09
CA GLY A 82 2.61 11.36 -3.48
C GLY A 82 1.57 10.69 -4.38
N HIS A 83 0.72 9.85 -3.78
CA HIS A 83 -0.46 9.27 -4.43
C HIS A 83 -1.73 9.53 -3.59
N LEU A 84 -2.89 9.35 -4.22
CA LEU A 84 -4.20 9.38 -3.55
C LEU A 84 -4.94 8.07 -3.83
N GLY A 85 -5.78 7.66 -2.88
CA GLY A 85 -6.55 6.43 -2.96
C GLY A 85 -5.70 5.15 -2.90
N ASP A 86 -6.36 4.03 -3.19
CA ASP A 86 -5.79 2.69 -3.15
C ASP A 86 -6.43 1.78 -4.21
N TYR A 87 -5.77 0.66 -4.51
CA TYR A 87 -6.27 -0.31 -5.49
C TYR A 87 -7.47 -1.13 -4.99
N SER A 88 -7.74 -1.12 -3.69
CA SER A 88 -8.81 -1.93 -3.09
C SER A 88 -10.17 -1.28 -3.29
N THR A 89 -10.27 0.04 -3.10
CA THR A 89 -11.55 0.74 -2.93
C THR A 89 -11.61 2.11 -3.60
N GLY A 90 -10.69 2.44 -4.52
CA GLY A 90 -10.56 3.79 -5.09
C GLY A 90 -11.85 4.43 -5.62
N ALA A 91 -12.72 3.67 -6.29
CA ALA A 91 -14.02 4.20 -6.75
C ALA A 91 -15.03 4.39 -5.60
N ALA A 92 -15.12 3.43 -4.68
CA ALA A 92 -16.03 3.51 -3.53
C ALA A 92 -15.66 4.69 -2.63
N GLN A 93 -14.37 4.89 -2.35
CA GLN A 93 -13.87 6.03 -1.57
C GLN A 93 -14.23 7.39 -2.20
N ALA A 94 -14.37 7.45 -3.53
CA ALA A 94 -14.75 8.66 -4.22
C ALA A 94 -16.26 8.95 -4.12
N ILE A 95 -17.12 7.93 -4.25
CA ILE A 95 -18.58 8.11 -4.30
C ILE A 95 -19.24 8.13 -2.92
N MET A 96 -18.82 7.28 -1.98
CA MET A 96 -19.52 7.06 -0.71
C MET A 96 -19.69 8.34 0.13
N PRO A 97 -18.72 9.27 0.21
CA PRO A 97 -18.90 10.50 0.97
C PRO A 97 -20.08 11.37 0.49
N TYR A 98 -20.42 11.30 -0.79
CA TYR A 98 -21.56 12.03 -1.36
C TYR A 98 -22.90 11.36 -1.11
N VAL A 99 -22.90 10.06 -0.78
CA VAL A 99 -24.12 9.27 -0.57
C VAL A 99 -24.44 9.15 0.92
N VAL A 100 -23.43 8.85 1.74
CA VAL A 100 -23.60 8.51 3.16
C VAL A 100 -22.75 9.36 4.12
N GLY A 101 -22.00 10.34 3.61
CA GLY A 101 -21.21 11.26 4.43
C GLY A 101 -19.88 10.69 4.97
N GLY A 102 -19.52 9.47 4.57
CA GLY A 102 -18.31 8.76 4.97
C GLY A 102 -17.74 7.89 3.86
N SER A 103 -16.51 7.38 4.06
CA SER A 103 -15.89 6.42 3.12
C SER A 103 -16.50 5.02 3.23
N GLU A 104 -17.04 4.67 4.41
CA GLU A 104 -17.60 3.37 4.82
C GLU A 104 -16.66 2.15 4.75
N VAL A 105 -15.87 2.01 3.69
CA VAL A 105 -15.14 0.78 3.34
C VAL A 105 -14.08 0.35 4.37
N TYR A 106 -13.64 1.24 5.24
CA TYR A 106 -12.65 0.97 6.30
C TYR A 106 -13.16 1.35 7.70
N GLN A 107 -14.47 1.53 7.86
CA GLN A 107 -15.06 1.84 9.16
C GLN A 107 -15.44 0.56 9.91
N GLN A 108 -15.57 0.69 11.23
CA GLN A 108 -16.04 -0.40 12.07
C GLN A 108 -17.47 -0.78 11.69
N GLN A 109 -17.72 -2.08 11.54
CA GLN A 109 -19.04 -2.63 11.24
C GLN A 109 -19.76 -3.06 12.53
N THR A 110 -21.07 -3.32 12.42
CA THR A 110 -21.87 -3.95 13.48
C THR A 110 -21.19 -5.23 13.99
N SER A 111 -21.17 -5.42 15.30
CA SER A 111 -20.47 -6.55 15.91
C SER A 111 -21.09 -7.89 15.51
N TRP A 112 -20.25 -8.92 15.37
CA TRP A 112 -20.69 -10.26 14.98
C TRP A 112 -21.78 -10.86 15.88
N PRO A 113 -21.74 -10.73 17.22
CA PRO A 113 -22.80 -11.26 18.08
C PRO A 113 -24.18 -10.67 17.76
N LEU A 114 -24.26 -9.36 17.54
CA LEU A 114 -25.54 -8.70 17.20
C LEU A 114 -26.06 -9.14 15.83
N VAL A 115 -25.17 -9.34 14.85
CA VAL A 115 -25.55 -9.86 13.54
C VAL A 115 -26.14 -11.28 13.69
N LEU A 116 -25.51 -12.15 14.48
CA LEU A 116 -25.97 -13.53 14.70
C LEU A 116 -27.28 -13.60 15.49
N GLU A 117 -27.49 -12.69 16.43
CA GLU A 117 -28.70 -12.65 17.27
C GLU A 117 -29.92 -12.10 16.52
N HIS A 118 -29.71 -11.12 15.63
CA HIS A 118 -30.81 -10.32 15.09
C HIS A 118 -31.02 -10.43 13.57
N SER A 119 -30.17 -11.16 12.83
CA SER A 119 -30.32 -11.29 11.37
C SER A 119 -30.91 -12.65 11.00
N ASP A 120 -32.07 -12.65 10.33
CA ASP A 120 -32.65 -13.88 9.76
C ASP A 120 -31.91 -14.33 8.49
N VAL A 121 -31.43 -13.35 7.71
CA VAL A 121 -30.77 -13.58 6.42
C VAL A 121 -29.52 -12.72 6.32
N VAL A 122 -28.40 -13.34 5.95
CA VAL A 122 -27.13 -12.67 5.64
C VAL A 122 -26.77 -12.93 4.18
N VAL A 123 -26.70 -11.88 3.37
CA VAL A 123 -26.33 -11.98 1.95
C VAL A 123 -24.87 -11.58 1.75
N LEU A 124 -24.07 -12.47 1.17
CA LEU A 124 -22.68 -12.20 0.81
C LEU A 124 -22.60 -11.81 -0.66
N TRP A 125 -22.60 -10.50 -0.94
CA TRP A 125 -22.54 -9.99 -2.29
C TRP A 125 -21.10 -9.70 -2.72
N SER A 126 -20.61 -10.40 -3.75
CA SER A 126 -19.25 -10.24 -4.28
C SER A 126 -18.14 -10.35 -3.21
N ALA A 127 -18.40 -11.13 -2.16
CA ALA A 127 -17.51 -11.30 -1.02
C ALA A 127 -17.19 -12.79 -0.78
N ASN A 128 -15.93 -13.08 -0.46
CA ASN A 128 -15.48 -14.40 -0.01
C ASN A 128 -14.70 -14.28 1.32
N PRO A 129 -15.41 -14.04 2.43
CA PRO A 129 -14.79 -13.73 3.72
C PRO A 129 -13.96 -14.89 4.29
N LEU A 130 -14.29 -16.14 3.96
CA LEU A 130 -13.49 -17.30 4.37
C LEU A 130 -12.07 -17.27 3.79
N ASN A 131 -11.88 -16.61 2.65
CA ASN A 131 -10.57 -16.41 2.06
C ASN A 131 -9.93 -15.08 2.49
N THR A 132 -10.69 -13.99 2.47
CA THR A 132 -10.13 -12.63 2.63
C THR A 132 -9.91 -12.20 4.07
N LEU A 133 -10.55 -12.82 5.07
CA LEU A 133 -10.35 -12.50 6.51
C LEU A 133 -9.08 -13.08 7.13
N LYS A 134 -8.26 -13.79 6.35
CA LYS A 134 -6.98 -14.35 6.81
C LYS A 134 -5.90 -13.29 7.02
N ILE A 135 -6.10 -12.09 6.47
CA ILE A 135 -5.15 -10.99 6.52
C ILE A 135 -5.79 -9.78 7.20
N ALA A 136 -4.97 -8.97 7.85
CA ALA A 136 -5.38 -7.72 8.47
C ALA A 136 -4.23 -6.72 8.43
N TRP A 137 -4.55 -5.44 8.63
CA TRP A 137 -3.53 -4.38 8.64
C TRP A 137 -2.50 -4.55 9.75
N ASN A 138 -2.95 -4.97 10.94
CA ASN A 138 -2.08 -5.25 12.09
C ASN A 138 -2.07 -6.74 12.44
N ALA A 139 -3.22 -7.24 12.89
CA ALA A 139 -3.48 -8.62 13.25
C ALA A 139 -4.98 -8.90 13.04
N SER A 140 -5.32 -10.12 12.62
CA SER A 140 -6.72 -10.54 12.50
C SER A 140 -7.21 -11.01 13.86
N ASP A 141 -8.45 -10.68 14.20
CA ASP A 141 -9.14 -11.26 15.36
C ASP A 141 -9.78 -12.61 15.05
N GLU A 142 -9.81 -12.98 13.77
CA GLU A 142 -10.33 -14.22 13.19
C GLU A 142 -11.79 -14.57 13.55
N GLN A 143 -12.53 -13.67 14.19
CA GLN A 143 -13.87 -13.94 14.72
C GLN A 143 -14.85 -14.30 13.61
N GLY A 144 -14.87 -13.53 12.53
CA GLY A 144 -15.75 -13.81 11.39
C GLY A 144 -15.49 -15.19 10.80
N ARG A 145 -14.21 -15.61 10.72
CA ARG A 145 -13.78 -16.85 10.06
C ARG A 145 -14.14 -18.10 10.87
N PHE A 146 -13.96 -18.08 12.19
CA PHE A 146 -14.16 -19.26 13.04
C PHE A 146 -15.49 -19.30 13.78
N LEU A 147 -16.07 -18.14 14.09
CA LEU A 147 -17.28 -18.07 14.90
C LEU A 147 -18.52 -17.80 14.05
N THR A 148 -18.47 -16.79 13.16
CA THR A 148 -19.67 -16.29 12.49
C THR A 148 -20.04 -17.08 11.23
N PHE A 149 -19.17 -17.10 10.21
CA PHE A 149 -19.52 -17.68 8.92
C PHE A 149 -19.84 -19.19 8.98
N PRO A 150 -19.16 -20.00 9.81
CA PRO A 150 -19.59 -21.38 10.03
C PRO A 150 -21.03 -21.49 10.55
N HIS A 151 -21.44 -20.61 11.48
CA HIS A 151 -22.79 -20.59 12.05
C HIS A 151 -23.86 -20.23 11.01
N CYS A 152 -23.60 -19.21 10.19
CA CYS A 152 -24.51 -18.80 9.11
C CYS A 152 -24.68 -19.90 8.05
N VAL A 153 -23.62 -20.63 7.70
CA VAL A 153 -23.67 -21.73 6.72
C VAL A 153 -24.43 -22.94 7.27
N THR A 154 -24.36 -23.22 8.57
CA THR A 154 -25.13 -24.30 9.20
C THR A 154 -26.61 -23.96 9.38
N ALA A 155 -26.94 -22.68 9.60
CA ALA A 155 -28.32 -22.24 9.80
C ALA A 155 -29.17 -22.31 8.51
N GLY A 156 -28.56 -22.18 7.32
CA GLY A 156 -29.25 -22.27 6.02
C GLY A 156 -29.57 -23.69 5.54
N LYS A 157 -29.52 -24.72 6.41
CA LYS A 157 -29.77 -26.13 6.07
C LYS A 157 -31.09 -26.71 6.63
N SER A 158 -32.03 -25.87 7.08
CA SER A 158 -33.38 -26.30 7.45
C SER A 158 -34.37 -26.16 6.31
#